data_AF-A0A7J3B9G1-F1
#
_entry.id   AF-A0A7J3B9G1-F1
#
_cell.length_a   1.000
_cell.length_b   1.000
_cell.length_c   1.000
_cell.angle_alpha   90.00
_cell.angle_beta   90.00
_cell.angle_gamma   90.00
#
_symmetry.space_group_name_H-M   'P 1'
#
loop_
_entity.id
_entity.type
_entity.pdbx_description
1 polymer ?
#
loop_
_entity_poly.entity_id
_entity_poly.type
_entity_poly.pdbx_seq_one_letter_code
_entity_poly.pdbx_strand_id
1 'polypeptide(L)'
;MSAFLAFLILLFLFIFAVIFWSVLKQAIKLVWGVIINTVLGLLGIFFLNLLGFSIPINIVTVLVAAIFGLLGVAVLALLALFGGV
;
A
#
# COMPACT_ATOMS: atom_id res chain seq x y z
N MET A 1 -26.87 24.44 31.23
CA MET A 1 -26.31 23.08 31.02
C MET A 1 -25.44 22.76 32.22
N SER A 2 -25.63 21.63 32.92
CA SER A 2 -24.81 21.32 34.10
C SER A 2 -23.35 21.12 33.68
N ALA A 3 -22.39 21.61 34.47
CA ALA A 3 -20.97 21.48 34.18
C ALA A 3 -20.55 20.02 33.92
N PHE A 4 -21.26 19.07 34.53
CA PHE A 4 -21.12 17.64 34.31
C PHE A 4 -21.46 17.19 32.87
N LEU A 5 -22.54 17.70 32.28
CA LEU A 5 -22.90 17.41 30.89
C LEU A 5 -21.88 17.99 29.91
N ALA A 6 -21.39 19.21 30.17
CA ALA A 6 -20.35 19.83 29.35
C ALA A 6 -19.03 19.03 29.41
N PHE A 7 -18.66 18.53 30.58
CA PHE A 7 -17.50 17.65 30.77
C PHE A 7 -17.62 16.33 29.98
N LEU A 8 -18.78 15.67 30.03
CA LEU A 8 -19.03 14.44 29.28
C LEU A 8 -18.95 14.65 27.76
N ILE A 9 -19.46 15.77 27.25
CA ILE A 9 -19.41 16.10 25.82
C ILE A 9 -17.96 16.34 25.37
N LEU A 10 -17.18 17.08 26.16
CA LEU A 10 -15.76 17.31 25.89
C LEU A 10 -14.96 16.00 25.87
N LEU A 11 -15.22 15.12 26.84
CA LEU A 11 -14.58 13.81 26.94
C LEU A 11 -14.93 12.94 25.72
N PHE A 12 -16.20 12.94 25.29
CA PHE A 12 -16.63 12.22 24.09
C PHE A 12 -15.94 12.75 22.83
N LEU A 13 -15.90 14.07 22.63
CA LEU A 13 -15.22 14.69 21.48
C LEU A 13 -13.71 14.38 21.48
N PHE A 14 -13.08 14.38 22.65
CA PHE A 14 -11.66 14.04 22.78
C PHE A 14 -11.38 12.58 22.39
N ILE A 15 -12.17 11.63 22.90
CA ILE A 15 -12.06 10.21 22.52
C ILE A 15 -12.27 10.05 21.02
N PHE A 16 -13.31 10.68 20.47
CA PHE A 16 -13.60 10.61 19.04
C PHE A 16 -12.45 11.15 18.19
N ALA A 17 -11.86 12.29 18.56
CA ALA A 17 -10.73 12.88 17.88
C ALA A 17 -9.49 11.97 17.91
N VAL A 18 -9.21 11.33 19.05
CA VAL A 18 -8.08 10.40 19.19
C VAL A 18 -8.27 9.16 18.32
N ILE A 19 -9.47 8.57 18.30
CA ILE A 19 -9.77 7.41 17.45
C ILE A 19 -9.65 7.80 15.97
N PHE A 20 -10.25 8.93 15.57
CA PHE A 20 -10.18 9.42 14.21
C PHE A 20 -8.73 9.64 13.75
N TRP A 21 -7.91 10.27 14.59
CA TRP A 21 -6.50 10.49 14.31
C TRP A 21 -5.70 9.18 14.19
N SER A 22 -6.01 8.18 15.01
CA SER A 22 -5.40 6.85 14.94
C SER A 22 -5.70 6.15 13.61
N VAL A 23 -6.96 6.19 13.17
CA VAL A 23 -7.38 5.63 11.88
C VAL A 23 -6.71 6.37 10.73
N LEU A 24 -6.65 7.70 10.78
CA LEU A 24 -6.03 8.51 9.74
C LEU A 24 -4.53 8.20 9.58
N LYS A 25 -3.81 8.01 10.69
CA LYS A 25 -2.40 7.60 10.69
C LYS A 25 -2.19 6.24 10.02
N GLN A 26 -3.08 5.27 10.28
CA GLN A 26 -2.99 3.96 9.66
C GLN A 26 -3.26 4.03 8.15
N ALA A 27 -4.26 4.80 7.73
CA ALA A 27 -4.55 5.02 6.32
C ALA A 27 -3.36 5.66 5.58
N ILE A 28 -2.75 6.70 6.17
CA ILE A 28 -1.55 7.34 5.61
C ILE A 28 -0.41 6.33 5.48
N LYS A 29 -0.17 5.51 6.52
CA LYS A 29 0.88 4.49 6.49
C LYS A 29 0.64 3.46 5.39
N LEU A 30 -0.60 3.05 5.15
CA LEU A 30 -0.95 2.14 4.06
C LEU A 30 -0.70 2.77 2.69
N VAL A 31 -1.12 4.02 2.47
CA VAL A 31 -0.88 4.74 1.20
C VAL A 31 0.61 4.84 0.90
N TRP A 32 1.42 5.24 1.89
CA TRP A 32 2.87 5.28 1.72
C TRP A 32 3.47 3.89 1.48
N GLY A 33 2.98 2.85 2.15
CA GLY A 33 3.39 1.47 1.91
C GLY A 33 3.11 1.02 0.47
N VAL A 34 1.94 1.33 -0.06
CA VAL A 34 1.57 1.03 -1.45
C VAL A 34 2.45 1.78 -2.44
N ILE A 35 2.73 3.07 -2.22
CA ILE A 35 3.62 3.86 -3.08
C ILE A 35 5.02 3.24 -3.10
N ILE A 36 5.59 2.94 -1.92
CA ILE A 36 6.92 2.34 -1.81
C ILE A 36 6.95 0.98 -2.51
N ASN A 37 5.96 0.12 -2.27
CA ASN A 37 5.86 -1.18 -2.93
C ASN A 37 5.76 -1.06 -4.44
N THR A 38 4.95 -0.12 -4.94
CA THR A 38 4.81 0.15 -6.37
C THR A 38 6.14 0.57 -6.99
N VAL A 39 6.85 1.51 -6.36
CA VAL A 39 8.14 2.00 -6.85
C VAL A 39 9.19 0.89 -6.85
N LEU A 40 9.34 0.16 -5.73
CA LEU A 40 10.29 -0.95 -5.63
C LEU A 40 9.94 -2.08 -6.60
N GLY A 41 8.65 -2.36 -6.79
CA GLY A 41 8.18 -3.39 -7.71
C GLY A 41 8.45 -3.01 -9.17
N LEU A 42 8.17 -1.78 -9.56
CA LEU A 42 8.49 -1.28 -10.90
C LEU A 42 9.99 -1.27 -11.18
N LEU A 43 10.81 -0.89 -10.19
CA LEU A 43 12.26 -0.99 -10.29
C LEU A 43 12.70 -2.45 -10.47
N GLY A 44 12.13 -3.38 -9.71
CA GLY A 44 12.39 -4.81 -9.86
C GLY A 44 12.04 -5.34 -11.25
N ILE A 45 10.88 -4.98 -11.79
CA ILE A 45 10.46 -5.33 -13.15
C ILE A 45 11.44 -4.74 -14.18
N PHE A 46 11.86 -3.49 -14.00
CA PHE A 46 12.83 -2.85 -14.88
C PHE A 46 14.16 -3.61 -14.92
N PHE A 47 14.70 -3.99 -13.76
CA PHE A 47 15.92 -4.80 -13.68
C PHE A 47 15.75 -6.19 -14.31
N LEU A 48 14.62 -6.85 -14.09
CA LEU A 48 14.34 -8.16 -14.70
C LEU A 48 14.21 -8.07 -16.23
N ASN A 49 13.65 -6.98 -16.74
CA ASN A 49 13.58 -6.74 -18.18
C ASN A 49 14.95 -6.50 -18.78
N LEU A 50 15.87 -5.83 -18.07
CA LEU A 50 17.28 -5.75 -18.47
C LEU A 50 17.97 -7.11 -18.51
N LEU A 51 17.54 -8.07 -17.67
CA LEU A 51 18.02 -9.45 -17.64
C LEU A 51 17.35 -10.36 -18.68
N GLY A 52 16.40 -9.86 -19.48
CA GLY A 52 15.76 -10.60 -20.58
C GLY A 52 14.42 -11.25 -20.25
N PHE A 53 13.83 -11.03 -19.07
CA PHE A 53 12.54 -11.65 -18.68
C PHE A 53 11.32 -11.08 -19.42
N SER A 54 11.46 -9.96 -20.15
CA SER A 54 10.42 -9.38 -21.03
C SER A 54 9.01 -9.26 -20.41
N ILE A 55 8.93 -8.96 -19.12
CA ILE A 55 7.68 -8.76 -18.38
C ILE A 55 6.98 -7.49 -18.91
N PRO A 56 5.75 -7.60 -19.46
CA PRO A 56 4.99 -6.47 -19.97
C PRO A 56 4.56 -5.54 -18.84
N ILE A 57 4.74 -4.24 -19.02
CA ILE A 57 4.26 -3.23 -18.07
C ILE A 57 2.80 -2.91 -18.43
N ASN A 58 1.85 -3.51 -17.72
CA ASN A 58 0.42 -3.27 -17.88
C ASN A 58 -0.24 -2.96 -16.52
N ILE A 59 -1.54 -2.64 -16.54
CA ILE A 59 -2.28 -2.31 -15.32
C ILE A 59 -2.22 -3.45 -14.28
N VAL A 60 -2.22 -4.71 -14.72
CA VAL A 60 -2.17 -5.88 -13.84
C VAL A 60 -0.81 -5.99 -13.16
N THR A 61 0.29 -5.85 -13.88
CA THR A 61 1.65 -5.91 -13.28
C THR A 61 1.91 -4.76 -12.32
N VAL A 62 1.38 -3.57 -12.63
CA VAL A 62 1.45 -2.42 -11.71
C VAL A 62 0.64 -2.68 -10.44
N LEU A 63 -0.55 -3.26 -10.55
CA LEU A 63 -1.37 -3.66 -9.40
C LEU A 63 -0.68 -4.70 -8.53
N VAL A 64 -0.07 -5.73 -9.14
CA VAL A 64 0.67 -6.76 -8.42
C VAL A 64 1.89 -6.15 -7.71
N ALA A 65 2.63 -5.27 -8.37
CA ALA A 65 3.74 -4.53 -7.76
C ALA A 65 3.26 -3.60 -6.63
N ALA A 66 2.11 -2.95 -6.78
CA ALA A 66 1.57 -2.04 -5.77
C ALA A 66 1.12 -2.76 -4.49
N ILE A 67 0.47 -3.92 -4.64
CA ILE A 67 -0.07 -4.69 -3.51
C ILE A 67 1.04 -5.52 -2.84
N PHE A 68 1.85 -6.21 -3.64
CA PHE A 68 2.81 -7.21 -3.14
C PHE A 68 4.28 -6.76 -3.19
N GLY A 69 4.58 -5.60 -3.78
CA GLY A 69 5.94 -5.09 -3.89
C GLY A 69 6.87 -6.04 -4.65
N LEU A 70 8.09 -6.21 -4.15
CA LEU A 70 9.11 -7.10 -4.71
C LEU A 70 8.71 -8.59 -4.70
N LEU A 71 7.89 -9.02 -3.75
CA LEU A 71 7.38 -10.40 -3.74
C LEU A 71 6.46 -10.66 -4.94
N GLY A 72 5.61 -9.69 -5.28
CA GLY A 72 4.78 -9.75 -6.47
C GLY A 72 5.62 -9.82 -7.75
N VAL A 73 6.71 -9.06 -7.79
CA VAL A 73 7.66 -9.09 -8.92
C VAL A 73 8.35 -10.44 -9.05
N ALA A 74 8.74 -11.07 -7.94
CA ALA A 74 9.33 -12.42 -7.99
C ALA A 74 8.33 -13.45 -8.56
N VAL A 75 7.05 -13.33 -8.23
CA VAL A 75 5.99 -14.17 -8.80
C VAL A 75 5.82 -13.89 -10.29
N LEU A 76 5.84 -12.62 -10.72
CA LEU A 76 5.78 -12.25 -12.14
C LEU A 76 7.00 -12.77 -12.92
N ALA A 77 8.19 -12.74 -12.31
CA ALA A 77 9.41 -13.29 -12.89
C ALA A 77 9.33 -14.80 -13.09
N LEU A 78 8.81 -15.52 -12.08
CA LEU A 78 8.55 -16.97 -12.19
C LEU A 78 7.53 -17.24 -13.29
N LEU A 79 6.42 -16.50 -13.31
CA LEU A 79 5.38 -16.68 -14.31
C LEU A 79 5.93 -16.44 -15.73
N ALA A 80 6.79 -15.43 -15.92
CA ALA A 80 7.46 -15.17 -17.19
C ALA A 80 8.40 -16.31 -17.59
N LEU A 81 9.09 -16.92 -16.63
CA LEU A 81 9.97 -18.09 -16.88
C LEU A 81 9.18 -19.33 -17.35
N PHE A 82 7.93 -19.48 -16.91
CA PHE A 82 7.03 -20.55 -17.34
C PHE A 82 6.14 -20.17 -18.55
N GLY A 83 6.38 -19.01 -19.18
CA GLY A 83 5.64 -18.54 -20.36
C GLY A 83 4.20 -18.08 -20.10
N GLY A 84 3.88 -17.75 -18.84
CA GLY A 84 2.54 -17.31 -18.42
C GLY A 84 2.30 -15.80 -18.47
N VAL A 85 3.23 -15.02 -19.03
CA VAL A 85 3.17 -13.55 -19.11
C VAL A 85 3.46 -13.08 -20.53
#